data_AF-A0A7C8YIZ4-F1
#
_entry.id   AF-A0A7C8YIZ4-F1
#
_cell.length_a   1.000
_cell.length_b   1.000
_cell.length_c   1.000
_cell.angle_alpha   90.00
_cell.angle_beta   90.00
_cell.angle_gamma   90.00
#
_symmetry.space_group_name_H-M   'P 1'
#
loop_
_entity.id
_entity.type
_entity.pdbx_description
1 polymer ?
#
loop_
_entity_poly.entity_id
_entity_poly.type
_entity_poly.pdbx_seq_one_letter_code
_entity_poly.pdbx_strand_id
1 'polypeptide(L)'
;MFMSDKMAKDMVWHERERKKDGILRHPADSQAWRHIDALFPSFGAEPRNVRLGLTSDGFNPFGRQDSRYSVWPVILIPYNLPPWLCMKKENFILSLLIPGPKAPGNDIDVYLQPIIEEP
;
A
#
# COMPACT_ATOMS: atom_id res chain seq x y z
N MET A 1 15.31 6.42 0.23
CA MET A 1 15.93 5.51 1.21
C MET A 1 15.76 4.08 0.70
N PHE A 2 16.80 3.45 0.11
CA PHE A 2 16.77 2.01 -0.21
C PHE A 2 17.87 1.35 0.59
N MET A 3 17.49 0.43 1.49
CA MET A 3 18.41 -0.17 2.47
C MET A 3 19.48 -1.08 1.84
N SER A 4 19.36 -1.42 0.55
CA SER A 4 20.37 -2.15 -0.22
C SER A 4 20.19 -1.96 -1.74
N ASP A 5 21.25 -2.20 -2.51
CA ASP A 5 21.21 -2.27 -3.99
C ASP A 5 20.18 -3.31 -4.48
N LYS A 6 20.07 -4.44 -3.76
CA LYS A 6 19.08 -5.47 -4.05
C LYS A 6 17.66 -4.92 -3.97
N MET A 7 17.32 -4.22 -2.89
CA MET A 7 16.00 -3.62 -2.72
C MET A 7 15.70 -2.59 -3.81
N ALA A 8 16.69 -1.78 -4.22
CA ALA A 8 16.52 -0.81 -5.29
C ALA A 8 16.17 -1.47 -6.64
N LYS A 9 16.79 -2.63 -6.94
CA LYS A 9 16.44 -3.44 -8.13
C LYS A 9 15.04 -4.02 -8.02
N ASP A 10 14.68 -4.55 -6.85
CA ASP A 10 13.34 -5.09 -6.60
C ASP A 10 12.24 -4.02 -6.74
N MET A 11 12.54 -2.75 -6.41
CA MET A 11 11.60 -1.62 -6.52
C MET A 11 11.30 -1.16 -7.97
N VAL A 12 11.96 -1.74 -8.97
CA VAL A 12 11.62 -1.54 -10.39
C VAL A 12 11.19 -2.85 -11.07
N TRP A 13 11.03 -3.93 -10.30
CA TRP A 13 10.68 -5.26 -10.78
C TRP A 13 9.38 -5.25 -11.59
N HIS A 14 8.36 -4.51 -11.11
CA HIS A 14 7.03 -4.43 -11.73
C HIS A 14 7.06 -3.99 -13.20
N GLU A 15 8.10 -3.27 -13.62
CA GLU A 15 8.26 -2.81 -15.00
C GLU A 15 9.29 -3.63 -15.77
N ARG A 16 10.41 -3.98 -15.13
CA ARG A 16 11.55 -4.63 -15.82
C ARG A 16 11.41 -6.14 -15.99
N GLU A 17 10.86 -6.82 -14.99
CA GLU A 17 10.91 -8.28 -14.90
C GLU A 17 9.53 -8.94 -14.87
N ARG A 18 8.48 -8.16 -14.60
CA ARG A 18 7.10 -8.67 -14.62
C ARG A 18 6.72 -9.17 -16.02
N LYS A 19 6.12 -10.36 -16.06
CA LYS A 19 5.55 -10.94 -17.28
C LYS A 19 4.24 -10.24 -17.67
N LYS A 20 4.22 -9.57 -18.82
CA LYS A 20 3.05 -8.85 -19.38
C LYS A 20 2.26 -9.72 -20.37
N ASP A 21 1.73 -10.85 -19.93
CA ASP A 21 0.98 -11.81 -20.79
C ASP A 21 -0.55 -11.70 -20.66
N GLY A 22 -1.05 -10.65 -20.02
CA GLY A 22 -2.48 -10.40 -19.83
C GLY A 22 -3.11 -11.13 -18.64
N ILE A 23 -2.37 -11.97 -17.92
CA ILE A 23 -2.86 -12.65 -16.71
C ILE A 23 -2.59 -11.78 -15.48
N LEU A 24 -3.60 -11.59 -14.64
CA LEU A 24 -3.52 -10.85 -13.37
C LEU A 24 -2.71 -11.65 -12.34
N ARG A 25 -1.47 -11.25 -12.06
CA ARG A 25 -0.60 -11.85 -11.02
C ARG A 25 -0.14 -10.87 -9.96
N HIS A 26 -0.22 -9.59 -10.27
CA HIS A 26 0.33 -8.51 -9.47
C HIS A 26 -0.55 -7.26 -9.63
N PRO A 27 -0.60 -6.34 -8.63
CA PRO A 27 -1.37 -5.09 -8.76
C PRO A 27 -1.04 -4.28 -10.03
N ALA A 28 0.19 -4.36 -10.53
CA ALA A 28 0.61 -3.74 -11.80
C ALA A 28 -0.05 -4.32 -13.07
N ASP A 29 -0.73 -5.46 -12.96
CA ASP A 29 -1.55 -6.00 -14.05
C ASP A 29 -2.98 -5.42 -14.06
N SER A 30 -3.39 -4.75 -12.96
CA SER A 30 -4.77 -4.30 -12.76
C SER A 30 -5.16 -3.11 -13.63
N GLN A 31 -6.46 -2.94 -13.82
CA GLN A 31 -7.01 -1.77 -14.50
C GLN A 31 -6.76 -0.48 -13.71
N ALA A 32 -6.77 -0.53 -12.37
CA ALA A 32 -6.48 0.62 -11.52
C ALA A 32 -5.08 1.18 -11.78
N TRP A 33 -4.07 0.30 -11.93
CA TRP A 33 -2.72 0.71 -12.27
C TRP A 33 -2.65 1.43 -13.63
N ARG A 34 -3.28 0.83 -14.65
CA ARG A 34 -3.35 1.45 -16.00
C ARG A 34 -4.08 2.79 -15.98
N HIS A 35 -5.11 2.91 -15.15
CA HIS A 35 -5.86 4.15 -15.00
C HIS A 35 -4.98 5.27 -14.40
N ILE A 36 -4.20 4.96 -13.35
CA ILE A 36 -3.23 5.90 -12.78
C ILE A 36 -2.17 6.30 -13.81
N ASP A 37 -1.62 5.36 -14.57
CA ASP A 37 -0.62 5.66 -15.61
C ASP A 37 -1.21 6.55 -16.73
N ALA A 38 -2.50 6.40 -17.05
CA ALA A 38 -3.19 7.25 -18.01
C ALA A 38 -3.48 8.66 -17.45
N LEU A 39 -3.83 8.78 -16.18
CA LEU A 39 -4.07 10.07 -15.51
C LEU A 39 -2.78 10.86 -15.29
N PHE A 40 -1.67 10.16 -14.99
CA PHE A 40 -0.38 10.76 -14.68
C PHE A 40 0.72 10.15 -15.54
N PRO A 41 0.81 10.50 -16.85
CA PRO A 41 1.75 9.85 -17.77
C PRO A 41 3.22 10.00 -17.38
N SER A 42 3.62 11.17 -16.87
CA SER A 42 4.98 11.41 -16.38
C SER A 42 5.31 10.55 -15.16
N PHE A 43 4.32 10.33 -14.29
CA PHE A 43 4.48 9.44 -13.13
C PHE A 43 4.61 7.99 -13.58
N GLY A 44 3.74 7.54 -14.50
CA GLY A 44 3.75 6.19 -15.03
C GLY A 44 5.02 5.84 -15.83
N ALA A 45 5.59 6.83 -16.52
CA ALA A 45 6.79 6.67 -17.34
C ALA A 45 8.09 6.48 -16.53
N GLU A 46 8.13 6.89 -15.27
CA GLU A 46 9.30 6.73 -14.40
C GLU A 46 9.12 5.50 -13.48
N PRO A 47 9.81 4.36 -13.75
CA PRO A 47 9.63 3.13 -12.99
C PRO A 47 10.07 3.23 -11.53
N ARG A 48 10.88 4.22 -11.17
CA ARG A 48 11.32 4.45 -9.79
C ARG A 48 10.25 5.11 -8.93
N ASN A 49 9.19 5.65 -9.53
CA ASN A 49 8.08 6.20 -8.78
C ASN A 49 7.38 5.10 -7.98
N VAL A 50 7.21 5.37 -6.69
CA VAL A 50 6.69 4.39 -5.74
C VAL A 50 5.16 4.42 -5.77
N ARG A 51 4.57 3.24 -5.91
CA ARG A 51 3.14 3.00 -5.83
C ARG A 51 2.88 2.17 -4.58
N LEU A 52 2.06 2.73 -3.70
CA LEU A 52 1.72 2.14 -2.41
C LEU A 52 0.29 1.63 -2.46
N GLY A 53 0.10 0.37 -2.05
CA GLY A 53 -1.21 -0.13 -1.64
C GLY A 53 -1.50 0.33 -0.24
N LEU A 54 -2.71 0.85 0.00
CA LEU A 54 -3.17 1.22 1.33
C LEU A 54 -4.22 0.19 1.78
N THR A 55 -4.08 -0.32 2.99
CA THR A 55 -5.07 -1.19 3.62
C THR A 55 -5.27 -0.80 5.08
N SER A 56 -6.51 -0.93 5.55
CA SER A 56 -6.85 -0.74 6.95
C SER A 56 -8.00 -1.67 7.32
N ASP A 57 -7.92 -2.28 8.50
CA ASP A 57 -8.98 -3.11 9.06
C ASP A 57 -9.05 -2.89 10.58
N GLY A 58 -10.22 -3.08 11.17
CA GLY A 58 -10.44 -2.88 12.60
C GLY A 58 -10.10 -4.13 13.40
N PHE A 59 -9.24 -4.01 14.41
CA PHE A 59 -9.01 -5.09 15.38
C PHE A 59 -9.21 -4.63 16.84
N ASN A 60 -9.56 -5.58 17.71
CA ASN A 60 -9.68 -5.33 19.15
C ASN A 60 -8.45 -5.88 19.89
N PRO A 61 -7.55 -5.03 20.41
CA PRO A 61 -6.32 -5.48 21.06
C PRO A 61 -6.56 -6.20 22.39
N PHE A 62 -7.75 -6.07 23.00
CA PHE A 62 -8.07 -6.65 24.31
C PHE A 62 -8.73 -8.03 24.23
N GLY A 63 -8.95 -8.57 23.01
CA GLY A 63 -9.35 -9.96 22.77
C GLY A 63 -10.70 -10.41 23.33
N ARG A 64 -11.45 -9.55 24.04
CA ARG A 64 -12.80 -9.85 24.53
C ARG A 64 -13.84 -9.49 23.46
N GLN A 65 -15.02 -10.13 23.51
CA GLN A 65 -16.25 -9.79 22.76
C GLN A 65 -16.80 -8.38 23.09
N ASP A 66 -15.95 -7.50 23.58
CA ASP A 66 -16.26 -6.19 24.06
C ASP A 66 -15.95 -5.20 22.95
N SER A 67 -16.98 -4.79 22.21
CA SER A 67 -16.90 -3.83 21.10
C SER A 67 -16.61 -2.39 21.56
N ARG A 68 -16.18 -2.18 22.81
CA ARG A 68 -15.85 -0.86 23.37
C ARG A 68 -14.55 -0.27 22.84
N TYR A 69 -13.67 -1.09 22.24
CA TYR A 69 -12.38 -0.64 21.73
C TYR A 69 -12.08 -1.26 20.37
N SER A 70 -11.74 -0.42 19.40
CA SER A 70 -11.23 -0.80 18.09
C SER A 70 -9.99 0.01 17.75
N VAL A 71 -9.03 -0.62 17.09
CA VAL A 71 -7.85 0.04 16.55
C VAL A 71 -7.78 -0.30 15.07
N TRP A 72 -7.57 0.72 14.25
CA TRP A 72 -7.47 0.60 12.80
C TRP A 72 -6.05 0.97 12.35
N PRO A 73 -5.15 -0.01 12.18
CA PRO A 73 -3.86 0.23 11.56
C PRO A 73 -4.05 0.58 10.08
N VAL A 74 -3.38 1.63 9.63
CA VAL A 74 -3.24 1.95 8.20
C VAL A 74 -1.87 1.46 7.76
N ILE A 75 -1.87 0.42 6.93
CA ILE A 75 -0.68 -0.24 6.44
C ILE A 75 -0.48 0.14 4.97
N LEU A 76 0.74 0.61 4.66
CA LEU A 76 1.19 0.87 3.31
C LEU A 76 2.05 -0.30 2.82
N ILE A 77 1.83 -0.72 1.59
CA ILE A 77 2.50 -1.87 0.96
C ILE A 77 3.16 -1.39 -0.35
N PRO A 78 4.48 -1.54 -0.52
CA PRO A 78 5.16 -1.14 -1.75
C PRO A 78 4.85 -2.11 -2.89
N TYR A 79 3.84 -1.78 -3.71
CA TYR A 79 3.45 -2.57 -4.88
C TYR A 79 4.44 -2.48 -6.04
N ASN A 80 5.57 -1.80 -5.87
CA ASN A 80 6.67 -1.89 -6.83
C ASN A 80 7.42 -3.23 -6.74
N LEU A 81 7.41 -3.86 -5.56
CA LEU A 81 8.13 -5.09 -5.25
C LEU A 81 7.49 -6.32 -5.91
N PRO A 82 8.26 -7.39 -6.17
CA PRO A 82 7.70 -8.63 -6.68
C PRO A 82 6.72 -9.29 -5.69
N PRO A 83 5.80 -10.17 -6.17
CA PRO A 83 4.77 -10.81 -5.36
C PRO A 83 5.27 -11.48 -4.08
N TRP A 84 6.45 -12.10 -4.13
CA TRP A 84 7.06 -12.79 -3.00
C TRP A 84 7.75 -11.86 -1.98
N LEU A 85 7.86 -10.57 -2.28
CA LEU A 85 8.38 -9.55 -1.36
C LEU A 85 7.29 -8.57 -0.91
N CYS A 86 6.37 -8.15 -1.79
CA CYS A 86 5.38 -7.13 -1.43
C CYS A 86 4.45 -7.60 -0.29
N MET A 87 4.18 -8.91 -0.18
CA MET A 87 3.35 -9.48 0.91
C MET A 87 4.13 -9.91 2.15
N LYS A 88 5.45 -9.65 2.20
CA LYS A 88 6.26 -9.93 3.39
C LYS A 88 6.01 -8.87 4.44
N LYS A 89 5.73 -9.30 5.67
CA LYS A 89 5.47 -8.41 6.82
C LYS A 89 6.59 -7.40 7.06
N GLU A 90 7.82 -7.75 6.72
CA GLU A 90 9.00 -6.87 6.88
C GLU A 90 8.97 -5.67 5.92
N ASN A 91 8.19 -5.74 4.84
CA ASN A 91 8.01 -4.68 3.87
C ASN A 91 6.70 -3.90 4.09
N PHE A 92 5.91 -4.25 5.10
CA PHE A 92 4.73 -3.48 5.47
C PHE A 92 5.16 -2.25 6.27
N ILE A 93 4.62 -1.09 5.89
CA ILE A 93 4.88 0.17 6.57
C ILE A 93 3.61 0.51 7.36
N LEU A 94 3.69 0.43 8.68
CA LEU A 94 2.63 0.94 9.55
C LEU A 94 2.73 2.47 9.56
N SER A 95 1.78 3.13 8.89
CA SER A 95 1.77 4.59 8.71
C SER A 95 1.00 5.32 9.81
N LEU A 96 -0.16 4.79 10.17
CA LEU A 96 -1.07 5.39 11.16
C LEU A 96 -1.71 4.28 12.00
N LEU A 97 -1.95 4.61 13.27
CA LEU A 97 -2.86 3.86 14.14
C LEU A 97 -4.01 4.80 14.49
N ILE A 98 -5.23 4.43 14.10
CA ILE A 98 -6.43 5.19 14.45
C ILE A 98 -7.06 4.52 15.68
N PRO A 99 -6.94 5.11 16.89
CA PRO A 99 -7.61 4.60 18.08
C PRO A 99 -9.05 5.13 18.13
N GLY A 100 -10.00 4.27 18.49
CA GLY A 100 -11.36 4.74 18.73
C GLY A 100 -12.23 3.69 19.42
N PRO A 101 -13.20 4.10 20.26
CA PRO A 101 -14.17 3.15 20.79
C PRO A 101 -15.06 2.54 19.69
N LYS A 102 -15.07 3.15 18.50
CA LYS A 102 -15.82 2.73 17.31
C LYS A 102 -14.96 2.88 16.06
N ALA A 103 -15.36 2.19 14.99
CA ALA A 103 -14.74 2.30 13.67
C ALA A 103 -14.82 3.73 13.11
N PRO A 104 -13.83 4.16 12.30
CA PRO A 104 -13.82 5.49 11.66
C PRO A 104 -15.01 5.69 10.71
N GLY A 105 -15.59 4.60 10.19
CA GLY A 105 -16.80 4.65 9.37
C GLY A 105 -16.59 5.53 8.14
N ASN A 106 -17.45 6.53 7.98
CA ASN A 106 -17.41 7.45 6.85
C ASN A 106 -16.27 8.49 6.96
N ASP A 107 -15.70 8.68 8.14
CA ASP A 107 -14.70 9.72 8.41
C ASP A 107 -13.26 9.23 8.19
N ILE A 108 -13.08 8.09 7.49
CA ILE A 108 -11.75 7.50 7.25
C ILE A 108 -10.85 8.43 6.43
N ASP A 109 -11.42 9.22 5.53
CA ASP A 109 -10.74 10.22 4.71
C ASP A 109 -10.04 11.30 5.54
N VAL A 110 -10.68 11.77 6.62
CA VAL A 110 -10.11 12.72 7.58
C VAL A 110 -8.82 12.17 8.20
N TYR A 111 -8.81 10.87 8.54
CA TYR A 111 -7.63 10.23 9.12
C TYR A 111 -6.53 9.95 8.08
N LEU A 112 -6.88 9.81 6.80
CA LEU A 112 -5.91 9.55 5.72
C LEU A 112 -5.24 10.82 5.18
N GLN A 113 -5.79 12.01 5.47
CA GLN A 113 -5.27 13.29 4.99
C GLN A 113 -3.74 13.46 5.21
N PRO A 114 -3.15 13.11 6.38
CA PRO A 114 -1.70 13.23 6.58
C PRO A 114 -0.84 12.36 5.64
N ILE A 115 -1.40 11.27 5.11
CA ILE A 115 -0.71 10.37 4.15
C ILE A 115 -0.78 10.94 2.74
N ILE A 116 -1.83 11.70 2.42
CA ILE A 116 -2.03 12.32 1.10
C ILE A 116 -1.22 13.61 0.98
N GLU A 117 -1.13 14.38 2.06
CA GLU A 117 -0.45 15.68 2.11
C GLU A 117 1.06 15.60 2.42
N GLU A 118 1.67 14.41 2.28
CA GLU A 118 3.09 14.23 2.60
C GLU A 118 3.95 15.23 1.78
N PRO A 119 4.81 16.06 2.42
CA PRO A 119 5.54 17.15 1.80
C PRO A 119 6.69 16.74 0.86
#